data_AF-D1BHC6-F1
#
_entry.id   AF-D1BHC6-F1
#
_cell.length_a   1.000
_cell.length_b   1.000
_cell.length_c   1.000
_cell.angle_alpha   90.00
_cell.angle_beta   90.00
_cell.angle_gamma   90.00
#
_symmetry.space_group_name_H-M   'P 1'
#
loop_
_entity.id
_entity.type
_entity.pdbx_description
1 polymer ?
#
loop_
_entity_poly.entity_id
_entity_poly.type
_entity_poly.pdbx_seq_one_letter_code
_entity_poly.pdbx_strand_id
1 'polypeptide(L)'
;MTSVDDADQAGWVTAAGSRATGDTLPTGWLMAAAAHGPLGRDDEGFVALEESADPERDVHVRTLRLRAPHDAQLTRLPARLHDFPNLTDLTIGPYVEPDLVKALDQGGIPGSVTTLTVLTGGRPTRWPKGLSLPAVRSYTTDGPSTFAADTFPYLEHAHLAPTRTSWAALLSLPTLSTLQLRTVPLPAPEIFEAVSHLPLVDLGLLGGRKITDLTGIDRLSGLRRLRLQSLPALTSIAALESLEHLEELRILYCSRIQDVETVTRIPSLSRFDAHGCQGIGLEALESFLDEHSAHRGHRALG
;
A
#
# COMPACT_ATOMS: atom_id res chain seq x y z
N MET A 1 24.86 4.17 15.80
CA MET A 1 25.26 3.62 14.50
C MET A 1 25.49 2.14 14.70
N THR A 2 24.40 1.40 14.64
CA THR A 2 24.30 -0.06 14.70
C THR A 2 23.16 -0.33 13.73
N SER A 3 23.49 -0.89 12.56
CA SER A 3 22.52 -1.04 11.48
C SER A 3 21.51 -2.11 11.85
N VAL A 4 20.33 -1.97 11.25
CA VAL A 4 19.17 -2.87 11.39
C VAL A 4 19.42 -4.21 10.67
N ASP A 5 20.62 -4.45 10.13
CA ASP A 5 20.94 -5.63 9.31
C ASP A 5 21.27 -6.89 10.13
N ASP A 6 21.57 -6.79 11.42
CA ASP A 6 22.02 -7.94 12.23
C ASP A 6 20.87 -8.77 12.84
N ALA A 7 19.62 -8.33 12.73
CA ALA A 7 18.46 -9.10 13.22
C ALA A 7 17.92 -10.10 12.17
N ASP A 8 18.27 -9.95 10.89
CA ASP A 8 17.76 -10.76 9.78
C ASP A 8 18.57 -12.04 9.50
N GLN A 9 19.65 -12.30 10.26
CA GLN A 9 20.50 -13.48 10.09
C GLN A 9 20.19 -14.66 11.04
N ALA A 10 19.25 -14.49 11.97
CA ALA A 10 18.91 -15.51 12.97
C ALA A 10 17.58 -16.22 12.64
N GLY A 11 17.62 -17.23 11.76
CA GLY A 11 16.44 -18.09 11.55
C GLY A 11 16.49 -19.00 10.33
N TRP A 12 17.57 -19.75 10.13
CA TRP A 12 17.68 -20.70 9.03
C TRP A 12 16.99 -22.03 9.39
N VAL A 13 15.76 -22.24 8.92
CA VAL A 13 15.09 -23.55 9.05
C VAL A 13 14.52 -23.94 7.69
N THR A 14 15.25 -24.81 7.00
CA THR A 14 14.69 -25.74 6.02
C THR A 14 13.71 -26.67 6.74
N ALA A 15 12.59 -27.05 6.11
CA ALA A 15 11.61 -27.98 6.71
C ALA A 15 12.23 -29.34 7.15
N ALA A 16 13.43 -29.67 6.66
CA ALA A 16 14.32 -30.65 7.25
C ALA A 16 15.57 -29.92 7.78
N GLY A 17 15.71 -29.83 9.11
CA GLY A 17 16.74 -29.02 9.76
C GLY A 17 18.18 -29.23 9.27
N SER A 18 18.93 -28.12 9.29
CA SER A 18 20.37 -27.95 9.03
C SER A 18 20.86 -28.21 7.59
N ARG A 19 21.64 -27.26 7.08
CA ARG A 19 22.35 -27.37 5.80
C ARG A 19 23.86 -27.52 6.05
N ALA A 20 24.50 -28.38 5.28
CA ALA A 20 25.95 -28.49 5.24
C ALA A 20 26.55 -27.29 4.49
N THR A 21 27.59 -26.69 5.08
CA THR A 21 28.38 -25.61 4.48
C THR A 21 29.10 -26.13 3.23
N GLY A 22 28.59 -25.82 2.03
CA GLY A 22 29.28 -26.20 0.78
C GLY A 22 28.45 -26.14 -0.49
N ASP A 23 27.12 -26.20 -0.43
CA ASP A 23 26.31 -26.23 -1.66
C ASP A 23 26.20 -24.85 -2.32
N THR A 24 26.33 -24.82 -3.65
CA THR A 24 26.04 -23.63 -4.45
C THR A 24 24.54 -23.32 -4.41
N LEU A 25 24.20 -22.06 -4.13
CA LEU A 25 22.82 -21.60 -4.00
C LEU A 25 22.16 -21.56 -5.41
N PRO A 26 20.96 -22.12 -5.59
CA PRO A 26 20.21 -21.92 -6.81
C PRO A 26 19.80 -20.46 -7.03
N THR A 27 19.48 -20.11 -8.28
CA THR A 27 19.36 -18.75 -8.79
C THR A 27 18.02 -18.04 -8.49
N GLY A 28 17.19 -18.53 -7.58
CA GLY A 28 15.94 -17.87 -7.13
C GLY A 28 15.47 -18.37 -5.76
N TRP A 29 15.10 -17.48 -4.83
CA TRP A 29 14.50 -17.88 -3.54
C TRP A 29 13.08 -17.36 -3.40
N LEU A 30 12.30 -17.99 -2.54
CA LEU A 30 10.91 -17.63 -2.31
C LEU A 30 10.59 -17.75 -0.82
N MET A 31 9.83 -16.79 -0.29
CA MET A 31 9.09 -17.01 0.95
C MET A 31 7.62 -17.25 0.61
N ALA A 32 7.05 -18.32 1.13
CA ALA A 32 5.59 -18.47 1.20
C ALA A 32 5.15 -18.24 2.63
N ALA A 33 3.88 -17.91 2.82
CA ALA A 33 3.24 -18.04 4.11
C ALA A 33 1.95 -18.85 3.89
N ALA A 34 1.85 -19.98 4.60
CA ALA A 34 0.61 -20.72 4.68
C ALA A 34 -0.24 -20.06 5.75
N ALA A 35 -1.53 -19.83 5.47
CA ALA A 35 -2.38 -19.13 6.42
C ALA A 35 -2.54 -19.93 7.71
N HIS A 36 -2.50 -21.27 7.69
CA HIS A 36 -2.56 -22.08 8.92
C HIS A 36 -1.70 -23.34 8.77
N GLY A 37 -0.58 -23.39 9.52
CA GLY A 37 0.07 -24.66 9.82
C GLY A 37 -0.81 -25.51 10.75
N PRO A 38 -0.61 -26.82 10.84
CA PRO A 38 -1.40 -27.74 11.70
C PRO A 38 -1.35 -27.41 13.21
N LEU A 39 -0.65 -26.35 13.62
CA LEU A 39 -0.46 -25.91 15.00
C LEU A 39 -1.05 -24.52 15.32
N GLY A 40 -1.85 -23.92 14.43
CA GLY A 40 -2.59 -22.69 14.74
C GLY A 40 -1.72 -21.45 14.98
N ARG A 41 -0.50 -21.44 14.43
CA ARG A 41 0.33 -20.24 14.26
C ARG A 41 0.42 -19.92 12.78
N ASP A 42 0.45 -18.62 12.45
CA ASP A 42 0.82 -18.13 11.13
C ASP A 42 2.29 -18.50 10.87
N ASP A 43 2.54 -19.75 10.49
CA ASP A 43 3.88 -20.23 10.20
C ASP A 43 4.29 -19.66 8.82
N GLU A 44 5.07 -18.57 8.84
CA GLU A 44 5.85 -18.12 7.69
C GLU A 44 6.83 -19.23 7.29
N GLY A 45 6.41 -20.09 6.36
CA GLY A 45 7.18 -21.23 5.88
C GLY A 45 7.83 -20.96 4.53
N PHE A 46 9.16 -21.01 4.46
CA PHE A 46 9.88 -20.93 3.19
C PHE A 46 9.48 -22.09 2.28
N VAL A 47 8.80 -21.81 1.17
CA VAL A 47 8.59 -22.78 0.09
C VAL A 47 9.61 -22.48 -0.97
N ALA A 48 10.55 -23.38 -1.24
CA ALA A 48 11.44 -23.23 -2.39
C ALA A 48 10.66 -23.62 -3.66
N LEU A 49 10.52 -22.69 -4.61
CA LEU A 49 9.86 -22.95 -5.91
C LEU A 49 10.63 -23.90 -6.84
N GLU A 50 11.81 -24.34 -6.43
CA GLU A 50 12.58 -25.34 -7.15
C GLU A 50 12.39 -26.76 -6.58
N GLU A 51 11.72 -26.89 -5.43
CA GLU A 51 11.27 -28.19 -4.95
C GLU A 51 10.16 -28.75 -5.86
N SER A 52 10.01 -30.07 -5.87
CA SER A 52 8.89 -30.74 -6.53
C SER A 52 7.56 -30.25 -5.96
N ALA A 53 6.51 -30.27 -6.78
CA ALA A 53 5.16 -29.98 -6.33
C ALA A 53 4.75 -30.90 -5.18
N ASP A 54 4.17 -30.31 -4.15
CA ASP A 54 3.60 -31.01 -3.01
C ASP A 54 2.14 -30.57 -2.89
N PRO A 55 1.19 -31.34 -3.45
CA PRO A 55 -0.20 -30.95 -3.49
C PRO A 55 -0.83 -30.71 -2.12
N GLU A 56 -0.37 -31.41 -1.08
CA GLU A 56 -0.89 -31.25 0.29
C GLU A 56 -0.45 -29.93 0.91
N ARG A 57 0.80 -29.53 0.66
CA ARG A 57 1.32 -28.23 1.12
C ARG A 57 0.79 -27.08 0.26
N ASP A 58 0.86 -27.22 -1.05
CA ASP A 58 0.68 -26.14 -2.01
C ASP A 58 -0.79 -25.63 -2.04
N VAL A 59 -1.76 -26.48 -1.69
CA VAL A 59 -3.17 -26.08 -1.54
C VAL A 59 -3.42 -25.12 -0.36
N HIS A 60 -2.55 -25.10 0.65
CA HIS A 60 -2.69 -24.24 1.83
C HIS A 60 -2.02 -22.86 1.68
N VAL A 61 -1.24 -22.66 0.61
CA VAL A 61 -0.53 -21.40 0.36
C VAL A 61 -1.52 -20.33 -0.11
N ARG A 62 -1.59 -19.22 0.64
CA ARG A 62 -2.42 -18.04 0.33
C ARG A 62 -1.59 -16.82 -0.01
N THR A 63 -0.40 -16.73 0.57
CA THR A 63 0.50 -15.59 0.43
C THR A 63 1.85 -16.04 -0.07
N LEU A 64 2.38 -15.32 -1.05
CA LEU A 64 3.66 -15.60 -1.67
C LEU A 64 4.48 -14.32 -1.85
N ARG A 65 5.76 -14.36 -1.47
CA ARG A 65 6.73 -13.28 -1.68
C ARG A 65 7.90 -13.80 -2.52
N LEU A 66 7.93 -13.42 -3.79
CA LEU A 66 9.01 -13.72 -4.72
C LEU A 66 10.19 -12.77 -4.48
N ARG A 67 11.37 -13.29 -4.16
CA ARG A 67 12.58 -12.48 -3.93
C ARG A 67 13.76 -13.01 -4.75
N ALA A 68 14.58 -12.12 -5.31
CA ALA A 68 15.82 -12.57 -5.94
C ALA A 68 16.84 -13.03 -4.87
N PRO A 69 17.76 -13.96 -5.17
CA PRO A 69 18.86 -14.33 -4.28
C PRO A 69 19.87 -13.18 -4.19
N HIS A 70 20.27 -12.77 -2.97
CA HIS A 70 21.24 -11.68 -2.76
C HIS A 70 20.83 -10.39 -3.49
N ASP A 71 21.73 -9.43 -3.67
CA ASP A 71 21.50 -8.17 -4.41
C ASP A 71 21.19 -8.36 -5.92
N ALA A 72 20.78 -9.55 -6.35
CA ALA A 72 20.36 -9.82 -7.72
C ALA A 72 18.97 -9.24 -8.01
N GLN A 73 18.64 -9.13 -9.29
CA GLN A 73 17.32 -8.67 -9.75
C GLN A 73 16.48 -9.86 -10.19
N LEU A 74 15.17 -9.80 -9.90
CA LEU A 74 14.22 -10.79 -10.40
C LEU A 74 13.95 -10.51 -11.89
N THR A 75 14.37 -11.41 -12.77
CA THR A 75 14.27 -11.27 -14.24
C THR A 75 13.17 -12.13 -14.88
N ARG A 76 12.69 -13.15 -14.17
CA ARG A 76 11.57 -14.00 -14.62
C ARG A 76 10.68 -14.42 -13.45
N LEU A 77 9.41 -14.65 -13.76
CA LEU A 77 8.50 -15.30 -12.82
C LEU A 77 8.66 -16.82 -12.87
N PRO A 78 8.53 -17.49 -11.73
CA PRO A 78 8.63 -18.94 -11.64
C PRO A 78 7.35 -19.61 -12.14
N ALA A 79 7.48 -20.66 -12.97
CA ALA A 79 6.34 -21.37 -13.55
C ALA A 79 5.41 -22.00 -12.48
N ARG A 80 5.98 -22.37 -11.33
CA ARG A 80 5.24 -22.96 -10.19
C ARG A 80 4.23 -22.02 -9.54
N LEU A 81 4.16 -20.74 -9.94
CA LEU A 81 3.10 -19.83 -9.46
C LEU A 81 1.70 -20.40 -9.65
N HIS A 82 1.49 -21.21 -10.69
CA HIS A 82 0.20 -21.85 -10.98
C HIS A 82 -0.07 -23.12 -10.16
N ASP A 83 0.93 -23.65 -9.47
CA ASP A 83 0.78 -24.84 -8.63
C ASP A 83 0.10 -24.51 -7.30
N PHE A 84 -0.10 -23.22 -6.98
CA PHE A 84 -0.75 -22.73 -5.76
C PHE A 84 -2.20 -22.30 -6.05
N PRO A 85 -3.18 -23.21 -6.01
CA PRO A 85 -4.55 -22.93 -6.48
C PRO A 85 -5.29 -21.89 -5.62
N ASN A 86 -4.85 -21.69 -4.38
CA ASN A 86 -5.49 -20.79 -3.41
C ASN A 86 -4.68 -19.51 -3.16
N LEU A 87 -3.65 -19.24 -3.98
CA LEU A 87 -2.81 -18.05 -3.83
C LEU A 87 -3.62 -16.78 -4.12
N THR A 88 -3.82 -15.96 -3.09
CA THR A 88 -4.56 -14.68 -3.17
C THR A 88 -3.63 -13.47 -3.13
N ASP A 89 -2.51 -13.58 -2.43
CA ASP A 89 -1.62 -12.45 -2.14
C ASP A 89 -0.23 -12.71 -2.71
N LEU A 90 0.13 -11.99 -3.76
CA LEU A 90 1.41 -12.12 -4.45
C LEU A 90 2.23 -10.84 -4.33
N THR A 91 3.42 -10.96 -3.74
CA THR A 91 4.45 -9.92 -3.74
C THR A 91 5.60 -10.32 -4.62
N ILE A 92 6.03 -9.42 -5.50
CA ILE A 92 7.14 -9.59 -6.44
C ILE A 92 8.21 -8.54 -6.10
N GLY A 93 9.37 -8.97 -5.58
CA GLY A 93 10.45 -8.09 -5.11
C GLY A 93 10.77 -8.31 -3.62
N PRO A 94 11.80 -7.64 -3.07
CA PRO A 94 12.35 -6.36 -3.52
C PRO A 94 13.32 -6.53 -4.69
N TYR A 95 13.38 -5.53 -5.58
CA TYR A 95 14.27 -5.44 -6.75
C TYR A 95 13.87 -6.28 -7.97
N VAL A 96 12.69 -6.00 -8.51
CA VAL A 96 12.25 -6.51 -9.80
C VAL A 96 12.90 -5.75 -10.96
N GLU A 97 13.40 -6.49 -11.95
CA GLU A 97 13.89 -5.90 -13.19
C GLU A 97 12.69 -5.33 -13.99
N PRO A 98 12.70 -4.05 -14.43
CA PRO A 98 11.55 -3.42 -15.09
C PRO A 98 10.99 -4.13 -16.32
N ASP A 99 11.82 -4.80 -17.13
CA ASP A 99 11.38 -5.56 -18.29
C ASP A 99 10.66 -6.86 -17.91
N LEU A 100 10.80 -7.38 -16.68
CA LEU A 100 10.02 -8.55 -16.21
C LEU A 100 8.52 -8.27 -16.31
N VAL A 101 8.04 -7.16 -15.74
CA VAL A 101 6.61 -6.81 -15.74
C VAL A 101 6.11 -6.57 -17.16
N LYS A 102 6.95 -5.94 -17.99
CA LYS A 102 6.64 -5.63 -19.39
C LYS A 102 6.56 -6.87 -20.27
N ALA A 103 7.28 -7.94 -19.90
CA ALA A 103 7.31 -9.22 -20.62
C ALA A 103 6.21 -10.20 -20.18
N LEU A 104 5.37 -9.85 -19.19
CA LEU A 104 4.27 -10.72 -18.74
C LEU A 104 3.23 -10.93 -19.85
N ASP A 105 2.72 -12.16 -19.91
CA ASP A 105 1.58 -12.54 -20.77
C ASP A 105 0.34 -12.84 -19.92
N GLN A 106 -0.78 -13.20 -20.56
CA GLN A 106 -2.06 -13.48 -19.89
C GLN A 106 -2.01 -14.61 -18.84
N GLY A 107 -0.97 -15.43 -18.88
CA GLY A 107 -0.73 -16.49 -17.90
C GLY A 107 0.24 -16.08 -16.81
N GLY A 108 1.01 -15.00 -16.95
CA GLY A 108 2.14 -14.72 -16.05
C GLY A 108 1.79 -14.53 -14.57
N ILE A 109 0.54 -14.16 -14.26
CA ILE A 109 0.02 -14.03 -12.89
C ILE A 109 -1.17 -14.98 -12.72
N PRO A 110 -1.22 -15.81 -11.66
CA PRO A 110 -2.34 -16.71 -11.42
C PRO A 110 -3.67 -15.97 -11.26
N GLY A 111 -4.73 -16.49 -11.87
CA GLY A 111 -6.07 -15.90 -11.81
C GLY A 111 -6.74 -15.92 -10.43
N SER A 112 -6.13 -16.57 -9.43
CA SER A 112 -6.55 -16.54 -8.03
C SER A 112 -6.04 -15.30 -7.27
N VAL A 113 -5.05 -14.59 -7.81
CA VAL A 113 -4.39 -13.45 -7.14
C VAL A 113 -5.33 -12.24 -7.11
N THR A 114 -5.72 -11.83 -5.90
CA THR A 114 -6.55 -10.66 -5.64
C THR A 114 -5.72 -9.46 -5.17
N THR A 115 -4.61 -9.71 -4.49
CA THR A 115 -3.70 -8.69 -3.99
C THR A 115 -2.34 -8.84 -4.67
N LEU A 116 -1.91 -7.80 -5.38
CA LEU A 116 -0.67 -7.79 -6.12
C LEU A 116 0.23 -6.64 -5.66
N THR A 117 1.44 -6.98 -5.21
CA THR A 117 2.48 -6.02 -4.86
C THR A 117 3.70 -6.22 -5.74
N VAL A 118 4.20 -5.15 -6.37
CA VAL A 118 5.40 -5.18 -7.22
C VAL A 118 6.39 -4.13 -6.74
N LEU A 119 7.54 -4.58 -6.23
CA LEU A 119 8.59 -3.76 -5.63
C LEU A 119 9.83 -3.72 -6.52
N THR A 120 10.02 -2.63 -7.24
CA THR A 120 11.10 -2.43 -8.22
C THR A 120 12.27 -1.61 -7.67
N GLY A 121 12.26 -1.24 -6.39
CA GLY A 121 13.22 -0.29 -5.82
C GLY A 121 12.97 1.13 -6.36
N GLY A 122 11.72 1.49 -6.63
CA GLY A 122 11.34 2.80 -7.16
C GLY A 122 11.46 2.97 -8.68
N ARG A 123 11.92 1.95 -9.41
CA ARG A 123 11.99 1.98 -10.87
C ARG A 123 10.60 1.88 -11.50
N PRO A 124 10.39 2.43 -12.71
CA PRO A 124 9.06 2.38 -13.32
C PRO A 124 8.62 0.96 -13.69
N THR A 125 7.36 0.63 -13.41
CA THR A 125 6.69 -0.59 -13.90
C THR A 125 5.85 -0.27 -15.13
N ARG A 126 5.96 -1.08 -16.18
CA ARG A 126 5.15 -0.95 -17.40
C ARG A 126 4.41 -2.25 -17.66
N TRP A 127 3.10 -2.22 -17.51
CA TRP A 127 2.24 -3.34 -17.81
C TRP A 127 2.05 -3.48 -19.33
N PRO A 128 2.04 -4.73 -19.85
CA PRO A 128 1.88 -4.97 -21.28
C PRO A 128 0.48 -4.58 -21.74
N LYS A 129 0.38 -4.07 -22.97
CA LYS A 129 -0.94 -3.76 -23.57
C LYS A 129 -1.72 -5.05 -23.82
N GLY A 130 -3.00 -5.04 -23.49
CA GLY A 130 -3.90 -6.17 -23.69
C GLY A 130 -3.82 -7.24 -22.61
N LEU A 131 -2.84 -7.18 -21.68
CA LEU A 131 -2.86 -8.01 -20.48
C LEU A 131 -4.07 -7.61 -19.63
N SER A 132 -4.82 -8.58 -19.11
CA SER A 132 -5.95 -8.35 -18.21
C SER A 132 -5.86 -9.24 -16.98
N LEU A 133 -5.93 -8.63 -15.80
CA LEU A 133 -5.88 -9.30 -14.50
C LEU A 133 -7.19 -9.03 -13.74
N PRO A 134 -8.31 -9.65 -14.17
CA PRO A 134 -9.64 -9.34 -13.65
C PRO A 134 -9.89 -9.81 -12.21
N ALA A 135 -9.02 -10.64 -11.63
CA ALA A 135 -9.11 -11.05 -10.23
C ALA A 135 -8.48 -10.04 -9.26
N VAL A 136 -7.56 -9.20 -9.74
CA VAL A 136 -6.84 -8.24 -8.90
C VAL A 136 -7.79 -7.14 -8.44
N ARG A 137 -7.89 -6.97 -7.12
CA ARG A 137 -8.65 -5.92 -6.42
C ARG A 137 -7.73 -4.89 -5.78
N SER A 138 -6.51 -5.31 -5.40
CA SER A 138 -5.53 -4.43 -4.77
C SER A 138 -4.20 -4.48 -5.53
N TYR A 139 -3.69 -3.30 -5.89
CA TYR A 139 -2.40 -3.16 -6.58
C TYR A 139 -1.51 -2.14 -5.87
N THR A 140 -0.30 -2.57 -5.48
CA THR A 140 0.70 -1.75 -4.81
C THR A 140 2.03 -1.77 -5.55
N THR A 141 2.68 -0.61 -5.69
CA THR A 141 4.07 -0.53 -6.16
C THR A 141 4.83 0.67 -5.58
N ASP A 142 6.14 0.49 -5.43
CA ASP A 142 7.08 1.48 -4.91
C ASP A 142 7.68 2.40 -6.00
N GLY A 143 7.39 2.15 -7.28
CA GLY A 143 7.79 2.99 -8.41
C GLY A 143 6.61 3.61 -9.18
N PRO A 144 6.89 4.44 -10.20
CA PRO A 144 5.88 4.88 -11.15
C PRO A 144 5.30 3.70 -11.93
N SER A 145 3.98 3.60 -12.05
CA SER A 145 3.34 2.50 -12.77
C SER A 145 2.56 2.96 -13.98
N THR A 146 2.71 2.26 -15.11
CA THR A 146 1.94 2.48 -16.34
C THR A 146 1.12 1.24 -16.65
N PHE A 147 -0.20 1.40 -16.72
CA PHE A 147 -1.17 0.39 -17.14
C PHE A 147 -2.38 1.07 -17.76
N ALA A 148 -3.19 0.29 -18.49
CA ALA A 148 -4.48 0.72 -19.01
C ALA A 148 -5.61 0.15 -18.12
N ALA A 149 -6.83 0.70 -18.23
CA ALA A 149 -7.93 0.31 -17.36
C ALA A 149 -8.32 -1.18 -17.50
N ASP A 150 -8.16 -1.73 -18.70
CA ASP A 150 -8.39 -3.15 -19.01
C ASP A 150 -7.36 -4.10 -18.35
N THR A 151 -6.22 -3.58 -17.89
CA THR A 151 -5.24 -4.34 -17.11
C THR A 151 -5.79 -4.72 -15.73
N PHE A 152 -6.48 -3.81 -15.06
CA PHE A 152 -7.06 -4.01 -13.73
C PHE A 152 -8.52 -3.53 -13.69
N PRO A 153 -9.43 -4.23 -14.40
CA PRO A 153 -10.77 -3.70 -14.68
C PRO A 153 -11.67 -3.56 -13.44
N TYR A 154 -11.32 -4.25 -12.35
CA TYR A 154 -12.08 -4.26 -11.09
C TYR A 154 -11.21 -3.82 -9.90
N LEU A 155 -10.23 -2.94 -10.14
CA LEU A 155 -9.37 -2.46 -9.06
C LEU A 155 -10.19 -1.66 -8.04
N GLU A 156 -10.04 -2.01 -6.77
CA GLU A 156 -10.69 -1.34 -5.64
C GLU A 156 -9.68 -0.52 -4.82
N HIS A 157 -8.44 -0.99 -4.75
CA HIS A 157 -7.37 -0.37 -3.99
C HIS A 157 -6.13 -0.16 -4.85
N ALA A 158 -5.66 1.09 -4.93
CA ALA A 158 -4.44 1.45 -5.64
C ALA A 158 -3.48 2.19 -4.71
N HIS A 159 -2.24 1.70 -4.62
CA HIS A 159 -1.15 2.39 -3.92
C HIS A 159 0.08 2.48 -4.81
N LEU A 160 0.24 3.62 -5.48
CA LEU A 160 1.22 3.77 -6.54
C LEU A 160 1.49 5.23 -6.90
N ALA A 161 2.56 5.47 -7.67
CA ALA A 161 2.76 6.73 -8.37
C ALA A 161 2.24 6.58 -9.81
N PRO A 162 1.11 7.21 -10.21
CA PRO A 162 0.57 7.01 -11.54
C PRO A 162 1.37 7.81 -12.59
N THR A 163 1.51 7.25 -13.78
CA THR A 163 1.86 8.03 -14.98
C THR A 163 0.61 8.64 -15.58
N ARG A 164 0.74 9.48 -16.62
CA ARG A 164 -0.41 10.06 -17.31
C ARG A 164 -1.42 9.00 -17.79
N THR A 165 -0.92 7.86 -18.28
CA THR A 165 -1.76 6.77 -18.77
C THR A 165 -2.51 6.07 -17.65
N SER A 166 -1.81 5.68 -16.58
CA SER A 166 -2.48 5.00 -15.45
C SER A 166 -3.34 5.94 -14.63
N TRP A 167 -3.04 7.24 -14.60
CA TRP A 167 -3.95 8.24 -14.04
C TRP A 167 -5.29 8.23 -14.78
N ALA A 168 -5.29 8.34 -16.11
CA ALA A 168 -6.50 8.25 -16.91
C ALA A 168 -7.23 6.91 -16.71
N ALA A 169 -6.46 5.81 -16.58
CA ALA A 169 -7.03 4.51 -16.26
C ALA A 169 -7.76 4.51 -14.90
N LEU A 170 -7.10 4.93 -13.82
CA LEU A 170 -7.68 5.01 -12.48
C LEU A 170 -8.98 5.82 -12.44
N LEU A 171 -9.02 6.97 -13.13
CA LEU A 171 -10.22 7.81 -13.20
C LEU A 171 -11.42 7.15 -13.91
N SER A 172 -11.17 6.09 -14.68
CA SER A 172 -12.23 5.35 -15.38
C SER A 172 -12.75 4.13 -14.61
N LEU A 173 -12.17 3.81 -13.44
CA LEU A 173 -12.51 2.61 -12.67
C LEU A 173 -13.64 2.88 -11.67
N PRO A 174 -14.86 2.35 -11.87
CA PRO A 174 -16.00 2.64 -11.01
C PRO A 174 -15.92 1.98 -9.63
N THR A 175 -15.05 0.98 -9.47
CA THR A 175 -14.87 0.22 -8.22
C THR A 175 -13.82 0.83 -7.28
N LEU A 176 -13.07 1.83 -7.75
CA LEU A 176 -11.92 2.36 -7.00
C LEU A 176 -12.41 3.12 -5.76
N SER A 177 -12.23 2.50 -4.59
CA SER A 177 -12.65 3.03 -3.29
C SER A 177 -11.48 3.52 -2.45
N THR A 178 -10.26 3.04 -2.74
CA THR A 178 -9.03 3.43 -2.04
C THR A 178 -7.96 3.86 -3.02
N LEU A 179 -7.43 5.06 -2.82
CA LEU A 179 -6.39 5.63 -3.68
C LEU A 179 -5.27 6.26 -2.82
N GLN A 180 -4.11 5.63 -2.78
CA GLN A 180 -2.91 6.13 -2.11
C GLN A 180 -1.92 6.63 -3.18
N LEU A 181 -1.96 7.93 -3.46
CA LEU A 181 -1.13 8.56 -4.49
C LEU A 181 0.27 8.84 -3.96
N ARG A 182 1.27 8.22 -4.59
CA ARG A 182 2.69 8.52 -4.35
C ARG A 182 3.21 9.54 -5.34
N THR A 183 4.14 10.39 -4.90
CA THR A 183 4.83 11.38 -5.74
C THR A 183 3.83 12.26 -6.50
N VAL A 184 2.94 12.90 -5.75
CA VAL A 184 1.84 13.72 -6.23
C VAL A 184 2.37 14.91 -7.06
N PRO A 185 2.15 14.95 -8.38
CA PRO A 185 2.77 15.95 -9.26
C PRO A 185 1.89 17.19 -9.48
N LEU A 186 0.62 17.13 -9.08
CA LEU A 186 -0.41 18.15 -9.27
C LEU A 186 -0.73 18.86 -7.94
N PRO A 187 -1.21 20.12 -7.96
CA PRO A 187 -1.85 20.76 -6.82
C PRO A 187 -3.13 20.04 -6.37
N ALA A 188 -3.56 20.29 -5.13
CA ALA A 188 -4.70 19.61 -4.53
C ALA A 188 -6.03 19.82 -5.29
N PRO A 189 -6.40 21.05 -5.72
CA PRO A 189 -7.67 21.29 -6.41
C PRO A 189 -7.84 20.44 -7.68
N GLU A 190 -6.79 20.33 -8.49
CA GLU A 190 -6.80 19.53 -9.73
C GLU A 190 -7.01 18.04 -9.44
N ILE A 191 -6.42 17.54 -8.36
CA ILE A 191 -6.57 16.13 -7.96
C ILE A 191 -8.00 15.87 -7.51
N PHE A 192 -8.51 16.70 -6.59
CA PHE A 192 -9.84 16.49 -6.01
C PHE A 192 -10.95 16.67 -7.04
N GLU A 193 -10.80 17.62 -7.97
CA GLU A 193 -11.71 17.75 -9.12
C GLU A 193 -11.72 16.47 -9.95
N ALA A 194 -10.53 15.97 -10.32
CA ALA A 194 -10.38 14.80 -11.17
C ALA A 194 -10.91 13.50 -10.53
N VAL A 195 -10.83 13.34 -9.21
CA VAL A 195 -11.32 12.14 -8.50
C VAL A 195 -12.72 12.29 -7.89
N SER A 196 -13.38 13.44 -8.06
CA SER A 196 -14.65 13.76 -7.39
C SER A 196 -15.81 12.83 -7.75
N HIS A 197 -15.78 12.20 -8.92
CA HIS A 197 -16.81 11.25 -9.36
C HIS A 197 -16.57 9.81 -8.90
N LEU A 198 -15.41 9.52 -8.28
CA LEU A 198 -15.07 8.18 -7.81
C LEU A 198 -15.67 7.93 -6.42
N PRO A 199 -16.04 6.68 -6.08
CA PRO A 199 -16.59 6.34 -4.76
C PRO A 199 -15.48 6.19 -3.71
N LEU A 200 -14.56 7.15 -3.64
CA LEU A 200 -13.42 7.09 -2.74
C LEU A 200 -13.86 7.22 -1.29
N VAL A 201 -13.46 6.23 -0.50
CA VAL A 201 -13.64 6.17 0.96
C VAL A 201 -12.30 6.41 1.68
N ASP A 202 -11.19 6.13 1.00
CA ASP A 202 -9.83 6.27 1.55
C ASP A 202 -8.88 6.90 0.54
N LEU A 203 -8.28 8.04 0.92
CA LEU A 203 -7.37 8.81 0.10
C LEU A 203 -6.05 9.04 0.83
N GLY A 204 -4.95 8.80 0.12
CA GLY A 204 -3.60 9.14 0.56
C GLY A 204 -2.92 10.10 -0.41
N LEU A 205 -2.35 11.18 0.11
CA LEU A 205 -1.44 12.07 -0.62
C LEU A 205 -0.03 11.90 -0.02
N LEU A 206 0.80 11.11 -0.70
CA LEU A 206 2.08 10.59 -0.19
C LEU A 206 3.25 11.19 -0.98
N GLY A 207 3.79 12.30 -0.49
CA GLY A 207 4.88 13.03 -1.11
C GLY A 207 4.39 13.95 -2.22
N GLY A 208 4.37 15.25 -1.96
CA GLY A 208 3.85 16.25 -2.90
C GLY A 208 4.37 17.64 -2.58
N ARG A 209 5.18 18.23 -3.47
CA ARG A 209 5.78 19.56 -3.26
C ARG A 209 4.86 20.73 -3.62
N LYS A 210 3.77 20.45 -4.35
CA LYS A 210 2.81 21.45 -4.82
C LYS A 210 1.51 21.50 -4.00
N ILE A 211 1.38 20.64 -2.99
CA ILE A 211 0.22 20.63 -2.09
C ILE A 211 0.47 21.65 -1.00
N THR A 212 -0.07 22.86 -1.16
CA THR A 212 0.03 23.98 -0.20
C THR A 212 -1.15 24.06 0.75
N ASP A 213 -2.31 23.61 0.28
CA ASP A 213 -3.58 23.55 0.98
C ASP A 213 -4.39 22.35 0.45
N LEU A 214 -5.57 22.13 1.03
CA LEU A 214 -6.49 21.05 0.65
C LEU A 214 -7.78 21.59 0.00
N THR A 215 -7.70 22.75 -0.67
CA THR A 215 -8.87 23.36 -1.32
C THR A 215 -9.50 22.41 -2.33
N GLY A 216 -10.82 22.23 -2.25
CA GLY A 216 -11.58 21.36 -3.13
C GLY A 216 -11.80 19.94 -2.60
N ILE A 217 -11.26 19.59 -1.44
CA ILE A 217 -11.45 18.27 -0.82
C ILE A 217 -12.91 18.02 -0.40
N ASP A 218 -13.68 19.09 -0.17
CA ASP A 218 -15.12 19.08 0.10
C ASP A 218 -15.95 18.35 -0.98
N ARG A 219 -15.41 18.23 -2.19
CA ARG A 219 -16.00 17.43 -3.28
C ARG A 219 -16.00 15.92 -3.00
N LEU A 220 -15.16 15.45 -2.06
CA LEU A 220 -15.03 14.04 -1.69
C LEU A 220 -15.92 13.72 -0.49
N SER A 221 -17.22 13.95 -0.63
CA SER A 221 -18.19 13.86 0.49
C SER A 221 -18.26 12.47 1.14
N GLY A 222 -17.93 11.40 0.40
CA GLY A 222 -17.88 10.03 0.91
C GLY A 222 -16.58 9.64 1.63
N LEU A 223 -15.61 10.56 1.73
CA LEU A 223 -14.29 10.26 2.27
C LEU A 223 -14.33 10.01 3.78
N ARG A 224 -13.87 8.84 4.21
CA ARG A 224 -13.83 8.43 5.62
C ARG A 224 -12.41 8.39 6.19
N ARG A 225 -11.41 8.18 5.34
CA ARG A 225 -10.00 8.08 5.76
C ARG A 225 -9.13 8.96 4.88
N LEU A 226 -8.30 9.78 5.52
CA LEU A 226 -7.35 10.65 4.84
C LEU A 226 -5.95 10.48 5.43
N ARG A 227 -4.98 10.21 4.55
CA ARG A 227 -3.56 10.17 4.89
C ARG A 227 -2.80 11.27 4.14
N LEU A 228 -2.19 12.18 4.89
CA LEU A 228 -1.31 13.23 4.38
C LEU A 228 0.11 12.90 4.81
N GLN A 229 1.01 12.68 3.86
CA GLN A 229 2.38 12.30 4.18
C GLN A 229 3.40 13.06 3.37
N SER A 230 4.43 13.58 4.03
CA SER A 230 5.59 14.22 3.40
C SER A 230 5.15 15.33 2.43
N LEU A 231 4.28 16.22 2.91
CA LEU A 231 3.80 17.41 2.19
C LEU A 231 4.50 18.66 2.75
N PRO A 232 5.73 18.98 2.33
CA PRO A 232 6.57 20.00 2.96
C PRO A 232 6.09 21.45 2.72
N ALA A 233 5.11 21.64 1.83
CA ALA A 233 4.52 22.94 1.51
C ALA A 233 3.12 23.12 2.11
N LEU A 234 2.52 22.07 2.68
CA LEU A 234 1.17 22.12 3.23
C LEU A 234 1.19 22.91 4.54
N THR A 235 0.43 24.01 4.58
CA THR A 235 0.40 24.92 5.73
C THR A 235 -0.90 24.85 6.53
N SER A 236 -1.99 24.42 5.90
CA SER A 236 -3.32 24.41 6.54
C SER A 236 -4.13 23.19 6.13
N ILE A 237 -4.91 22.69 7.09
CA ILE A 237 -5.90 21.62 6.91
C ILE A 237 -7.34 22.12 7.06
N ALA A 238 -7.58 23.43 7.12
CA ALA A 238 -8.89 24.03 7.39
C ALA A 238 -10.01 23.53 6.46
N ALA A 239 -9.69 23.15 5.21
CA ALA A 239 -10.67 22.60 4.27
C ALA A 239 -11.33 21.30 4.75
N LEU A 240 -10.72 20.58 5.70
CA LEU A 240 -11.24 19.32 6.25
C LEU A 240 -12.51 19.49 7.11
N GLU A 241 -12.81 20.70 7.60
CA GLU A 241 -14.00 20.98 8.43
C GLU A 241 -15.31 20.65 7.70
N SER A 242 -15.28 20.69 6.37
CA SER A 242 -16.42 20.39 5.51
C SER A 242 -16.72 18.89 5.36
N LEU A 243 -15.81 18.00 5.79
CA LEU A 243 -15.94 16.56 5.56
C LEU A 243 -16.76 15.91 6.69
N GLU A 244 -18.06 15.77 6.44
CA GLU A 244 -19.02 15.22 7.40
C GLU A 244 -18.81 13.75 7.76
N HIS A 245 -18.06 12.99 6.95
CA HIS A 245 -17.84 11.54 7.16
C HIS A 245 -16.39 11.17 7.44
N LEU A 246 -15.49 12.14 7.60
CA LEU A 246 -14.08 11.85 7.87
C LEU A 246 -13.90 11.31 9.29
N GLU A 247 -13.53 10.03 9.39
CA GLU A 247 -13.40 9.30 10.66
C GLU A 247 -11.95 9.15 11.09
N GLU A 248 -11.03 8.93 10.14
CA GLU A 248 -9.59 8.81 10.41
C GLU A 248 -8.79 9.85 9.62
N LEU A 249 -7.94 10.60 10.32
CA LEU A 249 -6.97 11.52 9.75
C LEU A 249 -5.57 11.17 10.23
N ARG A 250 -4.64 10.95 9.29
CA ARG A 250 -3.22 10.77 9.59
C ARG A 250 -2.38 11.84 8.91
N ILE A 251 -1.55 12.54 9.67
CA ILE A 251 -0.64 13.57 9.19
C ILE A 251 0.80 13.18 9.55
N LEU A 252 1.60 12.87 8.54
CA LEU A 252 2.93 12.30 8.71
C LEU A 252 3.96 13.18 8.01
N TYR A 253 5.00 13.62 8.72
CA TYR A 253 6.12 14.37 8.15
C TYR A 253 5.70 15.64 7.36
N CYS A 254 4.66 16.34 7.83
CA CYS A 254 4.19 17.61 7.25
C CYS A 254 4.67 18.77 8.13
N SER A 255 5.88 19.26 7.85
CA SER A 255 6.61 20.17 8.75
C SER A 255 6.14 21.63 8.76
N ARG A 256 5.16 21.98 7.93
CA ARG A 256 4.68 23.36 7.76
C ARG A 256 3.28 23.60 8.31
N ILE A 257 2.59 22.56 8.74
CA ILE A 257 1.33 22.66 9.46
C ILE A 257 1.68 23.10 10.88
N GLN A 258 1.22 24.30 11.27
CA GLN A 258 1.54 24.90 12.57
C GLN A 258 0.40 24.80 13.58
N ASP A 259 -0.83 24.60 13.10
CA ASP A 259 -2.03 24.51 13.92
C ASP A 259 -2.95 23.42 13.37
N VAL A 260 -3.49 22.62 14.29
CA VAL A 260 -4.42 21.52 14.03
C VAL A 260 -5.71 21.65 14.83
N GLU A 261 -6.01 22.83 15.40
CA GLU A 261 -7.30 23.10 16.06
C GLU A 261 -8.48 22.72 15.14
N THR A 262 -8.33 22.85 13.82
CA THR A 262 -9.27 22.35 12.81
C THR A 262 -9.77 20.92 13.08
N VAL A 263 -8.94 20.02 13.59
CA VAL A 263 -9.28 18.61 13.92
C VAL A 263 -10.49 18.53 14.86
N THR A 264 -10.59 19.49 15.78
CA THR A 264 -11.68 19.59 16.77
C THR A 264 -13.02 19.98 16.16
N ARG A 265 -12.99 20.58 14.96
CA ARG A 265 -14.14 21.05 14.20
C ARG A 265 -14.63 20.04 13.17
N ILE A 266 -13.94 18.91 13.00
CA ILE A 266 -14.35 17.83 12.09
C ILE A 266 -15.37 16.93 12.80
N PRO A 267 -16.65 16.92 12.40
CA PRO A 267 -17.72 16.34 13.23
C PRO A 267 -17.60 14.84 13.51
N SER A 268 -17.13 14.07 12.52
CA SER A 268 -17.10 12.60 12.56
C SER A 268 -15.74 12.03 12.94
N LEU A 269 -14.75 12.87 13.21
CA LEU A 269 -13.39 12.41 13.44
C LEU A 269 -13.28 11.67 14.77
N SER A 270 -12.89 10.41 14.69
CA SER A 270 -12.71 9.53 15.85
C SER A 270 -11.26 9.12 16.05
N ARG A 271 -10.44 9.21 15.00
CA ARG A 271 -9.02 8.87 15.03
C ARG A 271 -8.18 9.94 14.37
N PHE A 272 -7.26 10.49 15.14
CA PHE A 272 -6.26 11.43 14.66
C PHE A 272 -4.87 10.92 15.03
N ASP A 273 -3.96 10.93 14.07
CA ASP A 273 -2.56 10.56 14.27
C ASP A 273 -1.65 11.59 13.59
N ALA A 274 -0.67 12.10 14.33
CA ALA A 274 0.31 13.06 13.85
C ALA A 274 1.73 12.63 14.24
N HIS A 275 2.60 12.42 13.25
CA HIS A 275 3.99 12.04 13.48
C HIS A 275 4.95 12.85 12.62
N GLY A 276 6.13 13.16 13.17
CA GLY A 276 7.19 13.85 12.44
C GLY A 276 6.81 15.26 11.95
N CYS A 277 5.77 15.87 12.54
CA CYS A 277 5.37 17.24 12.25
C CYS A 277 5.99 18.16 13.30
N GLN A 278 6.93 19.00 12.88
CA GLN A 278 7.63 19.94 13.78
C GLN A 278 6.72 21.13 14.07
N GLY A 279 6.44 21.41 15.34
CA GLY A 279 5.69 22.61 15.75
C GLY A 279 4.21 22.60 15.35
N ILE A 280 3.59 21.42 15.19
CA ILE A 280 2.17 21.28 14.79
C ILE A 280 1.17 21.66 15.90
N GLY A 281 1.63 22.20 17.02
CA GLY A 281 0.77 22.66 18.10
C GLY A 281 0.04 21.54 18.86
N LEU A 282 0.60 20.33 18.94
CA LEU A 282 -0.03 19.21 19.68
C LEU A 282 -0.33 19.58 21.15
N GLU A 283 0.55 20.33 21.81
CA GLU A 283 0.34 20.80 23.18
C GLU A 283 -0.93 21.66 23.31
N ALA A 284 -1.20 22.53 22.32
CA ALA A 284 -2.40 23.36 22.30
C ALA A 284 -3.66 22.52 22.00
N LEU A 285 -3.53 21.49 21.14
CA LEU A 285 -4.62 20.54 20.87
C LEU A 285 -4.94 19.68 22.09
N GLU A 286 -3.92 19.18 22.79
CA GLU A 286 -4.07 18.42 24.04
C GLU A 286 -4.76 19.28 25.10
N SER A 287 -4.32 20.52 25.31
CA SER A 287 -4.97 21.47 26.21
C SER A 287 -6.43 21.73 25.82
N PHE A 288 -6.72 21.93 24.54
CA PHE A 288 -8.08 22.11 24.04
C PHE A 288 -8.96 20.89 24.31
N LEU A 289 -8.45 19.69 24.04
CA LEU A 289 -9.17 18.43 24.27
C LEU A 289 -9.38 18.16 25.76
N ASP A 290 -8.42 18.50 26.62
CA ASP A 290 -8.56 18.39 28.07
C ASP A 290 -9.63 19.36 28.61
N GLU A 291 -9.63 20.61 28.16
CA GLU A 291 -10.64 21.62 28.51
C GLU A 291 -12.05 21.23 28.04
N HIS A 292 -12.18 20.65 26.85
CA HIS A 292 -13.47 20.29 26.25
C HIS A 292 -13.94 18.86 26.58
N SER A 293 -13.05 17.96 27.00
CA SER A 293 -13.40 16.64 27.56
C SER A 293 -13.95 16.77 28.99
N ALA A 294 -13.45 17.73 29.78
CA ALA A 294 -14.01 18.11 31.08
C ALA A 294 -15.47 18.62 30.97
N HIS A 295 -15.87 19.16 29.82
CA HIS A 295 -17.25 19.59 29.54
C HIS A 295 -18.14 18.52 28.88
N ARG A 296 -17.56 17.41 28.39
CA ARG A 296 -18.32 16.24 27.88
C ARG A 296 -18.61 15.18 28.96
N GLY A 297 -18.07 15.33 30.17
CA GLY A 297 -18.24 14.38 31.30
C GLY A 297 -19.42 14.62 32.25
N HIS A 298 -20.24 15.66 32.07
CA HIS A 298 -21.40 15.93 32.93
C HIS A 298 -22.71 16.06 32.13
N ARG A 299 -23.14 14.95 31.52
CA ARG A 299 -24.57 14.72 31.25
C ARG A 299 -24.86 13.22 31.16
N ALA A 300 -24.79 12.55 32.30
CA ALA A 300 -25.46 11.28 32.55
C ALA A 300 -26.14 11.36 33.93
N LEU A 301 -27.46 11.58 33.88
CA LEU A 301 -28.52 11.08 34.77
C LEU A 301 -28.17 10.79 36.24
N GLY A 302 -28.81 11.53 37.15
CA GLY A 302 -28.88 11.23 38.59
C GLY A 302 -28.98 12.47 39.44
#